data_AF-A0A922CRU1-F1
#
_entry.id   AF-A0A922CRU1-F1
#
_cell.length_a   1.000
_cell.length_b   1.000
_cell.length_c   1.000
_cell.angle_alpha   90.00
_cell.angle_beta   90.00
_cell.angle_gamma   90.00
#
_symmetry.space_group_name_H-M   'P 1'
#
loop_
_entity.id
_entity.type
_entity.pdbx_description
1 polymer ?
#
loop_
_entity_poly.entity_id
_entity_poly.type
_entity_poly.pdbx_seq_one_letter_code
_entity_poly.pdbx_strand_id
1 'polypeptide(L)'
;MKSESANNANDLSYMGSDPGAVKHGNFINYYKFHNVDQRINNLHPEMLPKINSNEIYCLDIGCNTGELTKSLVVYLKTNYPNTNINILGIDIDPTLIQRANETNNVPGISYMTSNIMNETDRLDIHKYLETHGKQKFDIIFCFSVTMWIHLNNGDDGLLEFLRYIKSLTKVIIIEPQPWNCYRNAQRRVKKSGSYFEHYENLTIRGDVDKTIENILGEKPHTKVYESLYSSWNRKIKSFMMAL
;
A
#
# COMPACT_ATOMS: atom_id res chain seq x y z
N MET A 1 -8.87 -27.67 -5.35
CA MET A 1 -9.65 -26.69 -4.55
C MET A 1 -9.50 -26.81 -3.02
N LYS A 2 -9.08 -27.94 -2.42
CA LYS A 2 -8.77 -28.00 -0.96
C LYS A 2 -7.30 -27.73 -0.60
N SER A 3 -6.41 -27.53 -1.57
CA SER A 3 -4.95 -27.39 -1.37
C SER A 3 -4.42 -25.95 -1.39
N GLU A 4 -5.06 -25.01 -2.11
CA GLU A 4 -4.62 -23.61 -2.14
C GLU A 4 -5.04 -22.82 -0.88
N SER A 5 -6.23 -23.11 -0.33
CA SER A 5 -6.74 -22.42 0.86
C SER A 5 -5.94 -22.71 2.13
N ALA A 6 -5.37 -23.91 2.25
CA ALA A 6 -4.55 -24.30 3.41
C ALA A 6 -3.13 -23.69 3.35
N ASN A 7 -2.55 -23.55 2.15
CA ASN A 7 -1.27 -22.86 1.97
C ASN A 7 -1.39 -21.36 2.25
N ASN A 8 -2.48 -20.72 1.81
CA ASN A 8 -2.71 -19.28 2.05
C ASN A 8 -2.89 -18.96 3.55
N ALA A 9 -3.52 -19.83 4.35
CA ALA A 9 -3.70 -19.59 5.77
C ALA A 9 -2.39 -19.66 6.57
N ASN A 10 -1.47 -20.57 6.19
CA ASN A 10 -0.14 -20.64 6.81
C ASN A 10 0.73 -19.43 6.46
N ASP A 11 0.62 -18.93 5.22
CA ASP A 11 1.39 -17.79 4.74
C ASP A 11 1.04 -16.45 5.42
N LEU A 12 -0.17 -16.34 5.95
CA LEU A 12 -0.64 -15.17 6.70
C LEU A 12 -0.34 -15.24 8.21
N SER A 13 0.17 -16.38 8.70
CA SER A 13 0.52 -16.54 10.11
C SER A 13 1.95 -16.06 10.44
N TYR A 14 2.22 -15.78 11.71
CA TYR A 14 3.59 -15.55 12.17
C TYR A 14 4.41 -16.84 12.08
N MET A 15 5.64 -16.74 11.58
CA MET A 15 6.55 -17.87 11.48
C MET A 15 7.37 -18.00 12.76
N GLY A 16 7.23 -19.13 13.45
CA GLY A 16 7.93 -19.41 14.70
C GLY A 16 7.47 -18.51 15.85
N SER A 17 8.39 -18.09 16.71
CA SER A 17 8.08 -17.29 17.92
C SER A 17 8.28 -15.78 17.77
N ASP A 18 8.78 -15.30 16.62
CA ASP A 18 9.02 -13.87 16.36
C ASP A 18 7.78 -13.27 15.67
N PRO A 19 7.01 -12.37 16.32
CA PRO A 19 5.88 -11.70 15.68
C PRO A 19 6.30 -10.78 14.52
N GLY A 20 7.60 -10.53 14.38
CA GLY A 20 8.23 -9.84 13.26
C GLY A 20 8.50 -10.71 12.03
N ALA A 21 8.39 -12.04 12.13
CA ALA A 21 8.63 -12.99 11.06
C ALA A 21 7.32 -13.34 10.34
N VAL A 22 6.92 -12.50 9.39
CA VAL A 22 5.72 -12.69 8.57
C VAL A 22 6.09 -12.65 7.09
N LYS A 23 5.30 -13.34 6.26
CA LYS A 23 5.51 -13.36 4.81
C LYS A 23 5.05 -12.07 4.15
N HIS A 24 3.88 -11.54 4.51
CA HIS A 24 3.25 -10.44 3.78
C HIS A 24 3.29 -9.10 4.50
N GLY A 25 3.92 -9.02 5.68
CA GLY A 25 4.00 -7.77 6.44
C GLY A 25 2.72 -7.40 7.20
N ASN A 26 1.78 -8.34 7.32
CA ASN A 26 0.47 -8.22 7.97
C ASN A 26 0.59 -8.19 9.52
N PHE A 27 1.38 -7.25 10.05
CA PHE A 27 1.57 -7.10 11.49
C PHE A 27 0.34 -6.49 12.15
N ILE A 28 -0.25 -7.21 13.12
CA ILE A 28 -1.40 -6.71 13.91
C ILE A 28 -1.10 -5.38 14.62
N ASN A 29 0.14 -5.16 15.05
CA ASN A 29 0.55 -4.00 15.83
C ASN A 29 1.37 -2.99 15.01
N TYR A 30 1.18 -2.95 13.68
CA TYR A 30 2.02 -2.15 12.78
C TYR A 30 2.16 -0.69 13.23
N TYR A 31 1.04 -0.05 13.55
CA TYR A 31 0.99 1.37 13.94
C TYR A 31 1.49 1.67 15.36
N LYS A 32 1.72 0.66 16.21
CA LYS A 32 2.44 0.86 17.49
C LYS A 32 3.92 1.17 17.27
N PHE A 33 4.51 0.64 16.20
CA PHE A 33 5.91 0.86 15.83
C PHE A 33 6.07 1.90 14.74
N HIS A 34 5.06 2.05 13.88
CA HIS A 34 5.03 2.99 12.77
C HIS A 34 3.86 3.97 12.91
N ASN A 35 3.98 4.91 13.86
CA ASN A 35 2.94 5.88 14.21
C ASN A 35 2.30 6.57 12.98
N VAL A 36 0.97 6.71 13.02
CA VAL A 36 0.18 7.31 11.93
C VAL A 36 0.50 8.79 11.72
N ASP A 37 0.66 9.55 12.81
CA ASP A 37 0.86 11.00 12.77
C ASP A 37 2.12 11.39 12.00
N GLN A 38 3.21 10.65 12.11
CA GLN A 38 4.41 10.94 11.32
C GLN A 38 4.15 10.86 9.81
N ARG A 39 3.30 9.93 9.36
CA ARG A 39 2.93 9.85 7.93
C ARG A 39 2.04 11.00 7.54
N ILE A 40 1.01 11.28 8.33
CA ILE A 40 0.08 12.38 8.08
C ILE A 40 0.81 13.73 8.05
N ASN A 41 1.74 13.96 8.97
CA ASN A 41 2.56 15.18 9.01
C ASN A 41 3.51 15.33 7.82
N ASN A 42 3.87 14.22 7.17
CA ASN A 42 4.68 14.24 5.96
C ASN A 42 3.86 14.39 4.67
N LEU A 43 2.52 14.36 4.75
CA LEU A 43 1.64 14.68 3.62
C LEU A 43 1.60 16.19 3.37
N HIS A 44 1.53 16.58 2.11
CA HIS A 44 1.50 17.98 1.70
C HIS A 44 0.42 18.23 0.63
N PRO A 45 -0.26 19.40 0.62
CA PRO A 45 -1.30 19.69 -0.37
C PRO A 45 -0.85 19.60 -1.83
N GLU A 46 0.43 19.83 -2.13
CA GLU A 46 1.00 19.65 -3.48
C GLU A 46 0.98 18.19 -3.97
N MET A 47 0.84 17.23 -3.06
CA MET A 47 0.64 15.83 -3.45
C MET A 47 -0.74 15.58 -4.04
N LEU A 48 -1.72 16.46 -3.77
CA LEU A 48 -3.13 16.20 -4.01
C LEU A 48 -3.59 16.75 -5.38
N PRO A 49 -4.48 16.04 -6.10
CA PRO A 49 -4.96 16.50 -7.39
C PRO A 49 -5.88 17.71 -7.25
N LYS A 50 -5.90 18.60 -8.24
CA LYS A 50 -7.00 19.57 -8.35
C LYS A 50 -8.26 18.83 -8.80
N ILE A 51 -9.30 18.86 -7.99
CA ILE A 51 -10.57 18.21 -8.28
C ILE A 51 -11.68 19.25 -8.46
N ASN A 52 -12.49 19.06 -9.50
CA ASN A 52 -13.72 19.84 -9.74
C ASN A 52 -14.98 19.00 -9.43
N SER A 53 -14.82 17.92 -8.65
CA SER A 53 -15.84 16.93 -8.34
C SER A 53 -16.25 17.06 -6.87
N ASN A 54 -17.53 16.83 -6.60
CA ASN A 54 -18.06 16.74 -5.23
C ASN A 54 -17.68 15.43 -4.54
N GLU A 55 -17.02 14.52 -5.26
CA GLU A 55 -16.53 13.25 -4.73
C GLU A 55 -15.09 12.99 -5.16
N ILE A 56 -14.30 12.39 -4.26
CA ILE A 56 -12.98 11.86 -4.54
C ILE A 56 -12.95 10.38 -4.16
N TYR A 57 -12.36 9.56 -5.03
CA TYR A 57 -12.23 8.11 -4.82
C TYR A 57 -10.76 7.75 -4.68
N CYS A 58 -10.41 7.12 -3.56
CA CYS A 58 -9.06 6.70 -3.26
C CYS A 58 -8.99 5.20 -3.03
N LEU A 59 -7.79 4.64 -3.21
CA LEU A 59 -7.46 3.27 -2.83
C LEU A 59 -6.27 3.30 -1.88
N ASP A 60 -6.37 2.62 -0.74
CA ASP A 60 -5.31 2.43 0.25
C ASP A 60 -4.86 0.98 0.24
N ILE A 61 -3.66 0.72 -0.31
CA ILE A 61 -3.11 -0.62 -0.51
C ILE A 61 -2.32 -1.03 0.73
N GLY A 62 -2.69 -2.15 1.34
CA GLY A 62 -2.13 -2.64 2.60
C GLY A 62 -2.60 -1.81 3.80
N CYS A 63 -3.91 -1.59 3.90
CA CYS A 63 -4.52 -0.72 4.91
C CYS A 63 -4.33 -1.23 6.35
N ASN A 64 -3.94 -2.50 6.53
CA ASN A 64 -3.82 -3.15 7.82
C ASN A 64 -5.16 -3.04 8.59
N THR A 65 -5.13 -2.69 9.88
CA THR A 65 -6.35 -2.45 10.68
C THR A 65 -7.02 -1.08 10.45
N GLY A 66 -6.61 -0.34 9.42
CA GLY A 66 -7.32 0.85 8.93
C GLY A 66 -7.05 2.17 9.69
N GLU A 67 -6.10 2.21 10.63
CA GLU A 67 -5.81 3.43 11.40
C GLU A 67 -5.30 4.56 10.51
N LEU A 68 -4.37 4.28 9.57
CA LEU A 68 -3.92 5.29 8.61
C LEU A 68 -5.03 5.68 7.66
N THR A 69 -5.83 4.72 7.15
CA THR A 69 -6.96 4.96 6.26
C THR A 69 -7.95 5.96 6.85
N LYS A 70 -8.28 5.82 8.15
CA LYS A 70 -9.12 6.77 8.89
C LYS A 70 -8.49 8.16 8.94
N SER A 71 -7.21 8.26 9.25
CA SER A 71 -6.51 9.56 9.29
C SER A 71 -6.34 10.20 7.90
N LEU A 72 -6.25 9.40 6.82
CA LEU A 72 -6.24 9.89 5.45
C LEU A 72 -7.56 10.57 5.09
N VAL A 73 -8.71 10.03 5.51
CA VAL A 73 -10.00 10.71 5.32
C VAL A 73 -10.01 12.08 6.00
N VAL A 74 -9.54 12.15 7.25
CA VAL A 74 -9.46 13.41 8.00
C VAL A 74 -8.56 14.41 7.30
N TYR A 75 -7.37 13.98 6.86
CA TYR A 75 -6.44 14.82 6.11
C TYR A 75 -7.01 15.30 4.77
N LEU A 76 -7.70 14.44 4.01
CA LEU A 76 -8.33 14.83 2.76
C LEU A 76 -9.48 15.82 3.00
N LYS A 77 -10.24 15.66 4.09
CA LYS A 77 -11.30 16.61 4.47
C LYS A 77 -10.80 18.00 4.83
N THR A 78 -9.57 18.16 5.34
CA THR A 78 -8.99 19.50 5.57
C THR A 78 -8.66 20.21 4.26
N ASN A 79 -8.34 19.46 3.20
CA ASN A 79 -8.00 20.00 1.88
C ASN A 79 -9.21 20.09 0.94
N TYR A 80 -10.23 19.25 1.16
CA TYR A 80 -11.47 19.18 0.38
C TYR A 80 -12.71 19.18 1.29
N PRO A 81 -12.99 20.29 2.00
CA PRO A 81 -14.02 20.33 3.04
C PRO A 81 -15.43 19.99 2.53
N ASN A 82 -15.73 20.36 1.28
CA ASN A 82 -17.04 20.18 0.67
C ASN A 82 -17.14 18.93 -0.24
N THR A 83 -16.09 18.11 -0.30
CA THR A 83 -16.04 16.92 -1.15
C THR A 83 -16.26 15.66 -0.33
N ASN A 84 -17.11 14.75 -0.80
CA ASN A 84 -17.25 13.42 -0.22
C ASN A 84 -15.98 12.60 -0.48
N ILE A 85 -15.36 12.12 0.59
CA ILE A 85 -14.14 11.31 0.51
C ILE A 85 -14.54 9.85 0.57
N ASN A 86 -14.24 9.10 -0.48
CA ASN A 86 -14.46 7.67 -0.56
C ASN A 86 -13.10 6.96 -0.64
N ILE A 87 -12.77 6.08 0.31
CA ILE A 87 -11.55 5.29 0.31
C ILE A 87 -11.89 3.81 0.36
N LEU A 88 -11.41 3.06 -0.63
CA LEU A 88 -11.34 1.60 -0.56
C LEU A 88 -10.02 1.20 0.11
N GLY A 89 -10.06 0.67 1.32
CA GLY A 89 -8.91 0.06 1.98
C GLY A 89 -8.82 -1.42 1.65
N ILE A 90 -7.67 -1.88 1.15
CA ILE A 90 -7.44 -3.30 0.88
C ILE A 90 -6.27 -3.86 1.68
N ASP A 91 -6.39 -5.10 2.09
CA ASP A 91 -5.31 -5.86 2.73
C ASP A 91 -5.47 -7.34 2.38
N ILE A 92 -4.37 -8.08 2.34
CA ILE A 92 -4.37 -9.51 2.01
C ILE A 92 -4.90 -10.35 3.18
N ASP A 93 -4.82 -9.84 4.41
CA ASP A 93 -5.23 -10.57 5.61
C ASP A 93 -6.71 -10.28 5.97
N PRO A 94 -7.62 -11.27 5.85
CA PRO A 94 -9.02 -11.09 6.19
C PRO A 94 -9.26 -10.77 7.68
N THR A 95 -8.35 -11.19 8.57
CA THR A 95 -8.44 -10.88 10.00
C THR A 95 -8.20 -9.39 10.26
N LEU A 96 -7.25 -8.79 9.53
CA LEU A 96 -6.98 -7.36 9.63
C LEU A 96 -8.14 -6.55 9.05
N ILE A 97 -8.71 -6.99 7.92
CA ILE A 97 -9.89 -6.38 7.32
C ILE A 97 -11.11 -6.48 8.22
N GLN A 98 -11.33 -7.62 8.89
CA GLN A 98 -12.41 -7.75 9.86
C GLN A 98 -12.26 -6.71 10.97
N ARG A 99 -11.06 -6.56 11.54
CA ARG A 99 -10.79 -5.55 12.59
C ARG A 99 -10.90 -4.12 12.09
N ALA A 100 -10.48 -3.86 10.85
CA ALA A 100 -10.65 -2.56 10.21
C ALA A 100 -12.13 -2.20 10.14
N ASN A 101 -12.99 -3.15 9.73
CA ASN A 101 -14.44 -2.97 9.73
C ASN A 101 -15.04 -2.79 11.14
N GLU A 102 -14.66 -3.62 12.10
CA GLU A 102 -15.17 -3.55 13.49
C GLU A 102 -14.83 -2.21 14.17
N THR A 103 -13.67 -1.63 13.84
CA THR A 103 -13.20 -0.36 14.42
C THR A 103 -13.44 0.86 13.54
N ASN A 104 -14.17 0.70 12.43
CA ASN A 104 -14.46 1.81 11.53
C ASN A 104 -15.61 2.66 12.05
N ASN A 105 -15.32 3.91 12.36
CA ASN A 105 -16.30 4.93 12.73
C ASN A 105 -16.25 6.15 11.80
N VAL A 106 -15.52 6.05 10.68
CA VAL A 106 -15.35 7.13 9.71
C VAL A 106 -16.18 6.81 8.46
N PRO A 107 -17.13 7.67 8.08
CA PRO A 107 -17.93 7.46 6.87
C PRO A 107 -17.06 7.58 5.61
N GLY A 108 -17.48 6.91 4.53
CA GLY A 108 -16.76 6.94 3.26
C GLY A 108 -15.58 5.98 3.18
N ILE A 109 -15.43 5.04 4.11
CA ILE A 109 -14.42 3.98 4.01
C ILE A 109 -15.11 2.63 3.77
N SER A 110 -14.62 1.88 2.79
CA SER A 110 -14.97 0.48 2.57
C SER A 110 -13.70 -0.36 2.68
N TYR A 111 -13.76 -1.51 3.36
CA TYR A 111 -12.63 -2.42 3.49
C TYR A 111 -12.88 -3.73 2.76
N MET A 112 -11.85 -4.24 2.08
CA MET A 112 -11.94 -5.48 1.29
C MET A 112 -10.68 -6.32 1.48
N THR A 113 -10.86 -7.63 1.69
CA THR A 113 -9.75 -8.59 1.62
C THR A 113 -9.37 -8.77 0.17
N SER A 114 -8.12 -8.47 -0.18
CA SER A 114 -7.65 -8.50 -1.56
C SER A 114 -6.13 -8.60 -1.61
N ASN A 115 -5.64 -9.56 -2.39
CA ASN A 115 -4.27 -9.61 -2.84
C ASN A 115 -4.14 -8.79 -4.13
N ILE A 116 -3.49 -7.63 -4.04
CA ILE A 116 -3.28 -6.73 -5.18
C ILE A 116 -2.47 -7.34 -6.33
N MET A 117 -1.79 -8.47 -6.11
CA MET A 117 -1.07 -9.21 -7.15
C MET A 117 -1.92 -10.29 -7.83
N ASN A 118 -3.10 -10.60 -7.30
CA ASN A 118 -4.01 -11.59 -7.89
C ASN A 118 -4.94 -10.94 -8.92
N GLU A 119 -5.03 -11.50 -10.12
CA GLU A 119 -5.87 -10.96 -11.20
C GLU A 119 -7.37 -10.97 -10.87
N THR A 120 -7.87 -12.02 -10.23
CA THR A 120 -9.28 -12.11 -9.82
C THR A 120 -9.61 -11.04 -8.80
N ASP A 121 -8.77 -10.85 -7.79
CA ASP A 121 -8.99 -9.82 -6.76
C ASP A 121 -8.93 -8.40 -7.36
N ARG A 122 -8.11 -8.19 -8.41
CA ARG A 122 -8.11 -6.93 -9.17
C ARG A 122 -9.45 -6.67 -9.87
N LEU A 123 -10.15 -7.71 -10.33
CA LEU A 123 -11.48 -7.53 -10.92
C LEU A 123 -12.47 -6.92 -9.92
N ASP A 124 -12.40 -7.29 -8.64
CA ASP A 124 -13.25 -6.68 -7.61
C ASP A 124 -12.91 -5.21 -7.35
N ILE A 125 -11.63 -4.84 -7.43
CA ILE A 125 -11.19 -3.42 -7.36
C ILE A 125 -11.73 -2.63 -8.57
N HIS A 126 -11.65 -3.21 -9.78
CA HIS A 126 -12.21 -2.60 -10.97
C HIS A 126 -13.74 -2.46 -10.89
N LYS A 127 -14.41 -3.50 -10.41
CA LYS A 127 -15.86 -3.49 -10.17
C LYS A 127 -16.25 -2.40 -9.17
N TYR A 128 -15.47 -2.18 -8.11
CA TYR A 128 -15.70 -1.07 -7.20
C TYR A 128 -15.68 0.29 -7.92
N LEU A 129 -14.71 0.53 -8.81
CA LEU A 129 -14.67 1.76 -9.61
C LEU A 129 -15.89 1.87 -10.54
N GLU A 130 -16.23 0.78 -11.23
CA GLU A 130 -17.38 0.72 -12.15
C GLU A 130 -18.70 1.02 -11.45
N THR A 131 -18.94 0.46 -10.24
CA THR A 131 -20.16 0.72 -9.47
C THR A 131 -20.31 2.18 -9.07
N HIS A 132 -19.22 2.94 -9.05
CA HIS A 132 -19.20 4.39 -8.75
C HIS A 132 -19.03 5.24 -10.02
N GLY A 133 -19.14 4.66 -11.22
CA GLY A 133 -18.99 5.37 -12.49
C GLY A 133 -17.60 5.97 -12.70
N LYS A 134 -16.56 5.37 -12.12
CA LYS A 134 -15.16 5.80 -12.26
C LYS A 134 -14.38 4.79 -13.11
N GLN A 135 -13.38 5.29 -13.83
CA GLN A 135 -12.41 4.46 -14.55
C GLN A 135 -11.05 4.37 -13.84
N LYS A 136 -10.75 5.34 -12.97
CA LYS A 136 -9.52 5.45 -12.20
C LYS A 136 -9.84 6.01 -10.82
N PHE A 137 -9.02 5.64 -9.84
CA PHE A 137 -8.96 6.39 -8.58
C PHE A 137 -8.37 7.78 -8.81
N ASP A 138 -8.78 8.73 -7.99
CA ASP A 138 -8.16 10.04 -7.95
C ASP A 138 -6.79 9.95 -7.25
N ILE A 139 -6.68 9.13 -6.20
CA ILE A 139 -5.45 8.91 -5.44
C ILE A 139 -5.29 7.42 -5.09
N ILE A 140 -4.11 6.84 -5.31
CA ILE A 140 -3.68 5.58 -4.72
C ILE A 140 -2.64 5.87 -3.64
N PHE A 141 -2.87 5.34 -2.44
CA PHE A 141 -1.93 5.34 -1.33
C PHE A 141 -1.20 4.00 -1.25
N CYS A 142 0.13 4.05 -1.08
CA CYS A 142 1.01 2.89 -1.00
C CYS A 142 2.02 3.09 0.14
N PHE A 143 1.59 2.92 1.38
CA PHE A 143 2.46 3.14 2.54
C PHE A 143 3.12 1.85 2.99
N SER A 144 4.45 1.73 2.82
CA SER A 144 5.21 0.60 3.33
C SER A 144 4.72 -0.79 2.86
N VAL A 145 4.29 -0.89 1.59
CA VAL A 145 3.87 -2.17 1.00
C VAL A 145 4.82 -2.71 -0.07
N THR A 146 5.59 -1.86 -0.74
CA THR A 146 6.37 -2.27 -1.92
C THR A 146 7.42 -3.33 -1.61
N MET A 147 8.05 -3.27 -0.44
CA MET A 147 8.98 -4.31 -0.01
C MET A 147 8.32 -5.69 0.08
N TRP A 148 7.11 -5.78 0.62
CA TRP A 148 6.43 -7.07 0.78
C TRP A 148 5.99 -7.63 -0.56
N ILE A 149 5.52 -6.77 -1.46
CA ILE A 149 5.21 -7.16 -2.84
C ILE A 149 6.47 -7.70 -3.52
N HIS A 150 7.57 -6.96 -3.42
CA HIS A 150 8.83 -7.31 -4.07
C HIS A 150 9.45 -8.61 -3.53
N LEU A 151 9.47 -8.80 -2.21
CA LEU A 151 9.99 -10.01 -1.56
C LEU A 151 9.21 -11.27 -1.95
N ASN A 152 7.90 -11.15 -2.18
CA ASN A 152 7.02 -12.28 -2.45
C ASN A 152 6.78 -12.56 -3.94
N ASN A 153 7.06 -11.61 -4.82
CA ASN A 153 6.75 -11.74 -6.26
C ASN A 153 7.96 -11.43 -7.17
N GLY A 154 9.14 -11.18 -6.60
CA GLY A 154 10.35 -10.87 -7.36
C GLY A 154 10.34 -9.50 -8.03
N ASP A 155 11.39 -9.22 -8.80
CA ASP A 155 11.51 -7.96 -9.56
C ASP A 155 10.31 -7.78 -10.50
N ASP A 156 9.93 -8.83 -11.24
CA ASP A 156 8.82 -8.80 -12.18
C ASP A 156 7.50 -8.42 -11.50
N GLY A 157 7.21 -9.00 -10.34
CA GLY A 157 6.01 -8.65 -9.57
C GLY A 157 6.04 -7.20 -9.05
N LEU A 158 7.20 -6.68 -8.64
CA LEU A 158 7.32 -5.25 -8.31
C LEU A 158 7.05 -4.37 -9.53
N LEU A 159 7.64 -4.70 -10.68
CA LEU A 159 7.46 -3.93 -11.92
C LEU A 159 6.00 -3.97 -12.40
N GLU A 160 5.37 -5.14 -12.36
CA GLU A 160 3.96 -5.33 -12.71
C GLU A 160 3.05 -4.52 -11.77
N PHE A 161 3.28 -4.59 -10.46
CA PHE A 161 2.53 -3.81 -9.47
C PHE A 161 2.60 -2.31 -9.76
N LEU A 162 3.81 -1.78 -9.99
CA LEU A 162 4.00 -0.36 -10.27
C LEU A 162 3.29 0.08 -11.57
N ARG A 163 3.36 -0.74 -12.62
CA ARG A 163 2.61 -0.49 -13.88
C ARG A 163 1.11 -0.52 -13.66
N TYR A 164 0.62 -1.49 -12.88
CA TYR A 164 -0.79 -1.63 -12.56
C TYR A 164 -1.32 -0.39 -11.83
N ILE A 165 -0.68 0.04 -10.73
CA ILE A 165 -1.16 1.22 -9.99
C ILE A 165 -1.08 2.50 -10.83
N LYS A 166 -0.06 2.66 -11.70
CA LYS A 166 -0.01 3.80 -12.65
C LYS A 166 -1.20 3.80 -13.60
N SER A 167 -1.61 2.63 -14.09
CA SER A 167 -2.77 2.54 -14.98
C SER A 167 -4.07 2.96 -14.28
N LEU A 168 -4.18 2.69 -12.97
CA LEU A 168 -5.42 2.76 -12.20
C LEU A 168 -5.68 4.11 -11.50
N THR A 169 -4.75 5.08 -11.56
CA THR A 169 -4.89 6.35 -10.81
C THR A 169 -4.37 7.58 -11.52
N LYS A 170 -4.88 8.74 -11.11
CA LYS A 170 -4.32 10.06 -11.45
C LYS A 170 -3.12 10.42 -10.58
N VAL A 171 -3.15 10.06 -9.30
CA VAL A 171 -2.11 10.37 -8.31
C VAL A 171 -1.70 9.11 -7.56
N ILE A 172 -0.40 8.94 -7.37
CA ILE A 172 0.19 7.92 -6.50
C ILE A 172 0.91 8.64 -5.36
N ILE A 173 0.59 8.28 -4.11
CA ILE A 173 1.32 8.73 -2.91
C ILE A 173 1.90 7.48 -2.26
N ILE A 174 3.23 7.41 -2.18
CA ILE A 174 3.96 6.17 -1.87
C ILE A 174 5.08 6.41 -0.85
N GLU A 175 5.24 5.46 0.08
CA GLU A 175 6.37 5.39 1.03
C GLU A 175 7.13 4.07 0.81
N PRO A 176 8.14 4.04 -0.08
CA PRO A 176 8.91 2.83 -0.34
C PRO A 176 9.86 2.54 0.83
N GLN A 177 10.02 1.25 1.19
CA GLN A 177 11.02 0.87 2.19
C GLN A 177 12.41 0.68 1.57
N PRO A 178 13.47 1.18 2.23
CA PRO A 178 14.85 1.01 1.77
C PRO A 178 15.36 -0.44 1.91
N TRP A 179 16.44 -0.78 1.20
CA TRP A 179 17.00 -2.14 1.14
C TRP A 179 17.41 -2.73 2.49
N ASN A 180 17.78 -1.90 3.47
CA ASN A 180 18.04 -2.37 4.83
C ASN A 180 16.82 -3.05 5.47
N CYS A 181 15.60 -2.65 5.11
CA CYS A 181 14.36 -3.27 5.58
C CYS A 181 14.20 -4.69 5.01
N TYR A 182 14.59 -4.90 3.74
CA TYR A 182 14.59 -6.22 3.10
C TYR A 182 15.51 -7.19 3.83
N ARG A 183 16.75 -6.77 4.09
CA ARG A 183 17.73 -7.57 4.87
C ARG A 183 17.18 -7.94 6.25
N ASN A 184 16.54 -6.99 6.93
CA ASN A 184 15.97 -7.21 8.26
C ASN A 184 14.75 -8.14 8.25
N ALA A 185 13.92 -8.09 7.20
CA ALA A 185 12.78 -8.99 7.03
C ALA A 185 13.28 -10.43 6.75
N GLN A 186 14.16 -10.60 5.75
CA GLN A 186 14.75 -11.91 5.43
C GLN A 186 15.47 -12.52 6.63
N ARG A 187 16.24 -11.73 7.40
CA ARG A 187 16.91 -12.22 8.60
C ARG A 187 15.93 -12.77 9.65
N ARG A 188 14.78 -12.12 9.84
CA ARG A 188 13.75 -12.56 10.81
C ARG A 188 13.11 -13.86 10.35
N VAL A 189 12.65 -13.91 9.10
CA VAL A 189 12.03 -15.10 8.50
C VAL A 189 13.00 -16.30 8.48
N LYS A 190 14.28 -16.08 8.16
CA LYS A 190 15.32 -17.12 8.18
C LYS A 190 15.56 -17.73 9.56
N LYS A 191 15.46 -16.94 10.63
CA LYS A 191 15.58 -17.47 12.00
C LYS A 191 14.42 -18.38 12.38
N SER A 192 13.27 -18.22 11.75
CA SER A 192 12.10 -19.07 11.95
C SER A 192 12.09 -20.34 11.08
N GLY A 193 13.18 -20.60 10.34
CA GLY A 193 13.29 -21.78 9.46
C GLY A 193 12.64 -21.64 8.09
N SER A 194 12.20 -20.42 7.72
CA SER A 194 11.58 -20.11 6.43
C SER A 194 12.45 -19.12 5.64
N TYR A 195 12.06 -18.73 4.42
CA TYR A 195 12.76 -17.72 3.62
C TYR A 195 11.84 -17.10 2.57
N PHE A 196 12.20 -15.92 2.08
CA PHE A 196 11.59 -15.35 0.87
C PHE A 196 12.21 -16.00 -0.37
N GLU A 197 11.41 -16.71 -1.15
CA GLU A 197 11.87 -17.49 -2.32
C GLU A 197 12.62 -16.64 -3.35
N HIS A 198 12.17 -15.41 -3.57
CA HIS A 198 12.79 -14.51 -4.55
C HIS A 198 14.01 -13.75 -4.03
N TYR A 199 14.26 -13.72 -2.71
CA TYR A 199 15.25 -12.80 -2.10
C TYR A 199 16.65 -12.91 -2.69
N GLU A 200 17.13 -14.14 -2.87
CA GLU A 200 18.49 -14.40 -3.39
C GLU A 200 18.62 -14.11 -4.89
N ASN A 201 17.49 -13.96 -5.61
CA ASN A 201 17.45 -13.71 -7.05
C ASN A 201 17.05 -12.27 -7.43
N LEU A 202 16.62 -11.43 -6.48
CA LEU A 202 16.29 -10.03 -6.76
C LEU A 202 17.46 -9.30 -7.44
N THR A 203 17.24 -8.55 -8.49
CA THR A 203 18.28 -7.71 -9.11
C THR A 203 18.11 -6.25 -8.72
N ILE A 204 16.87 -5.84 -8.40
CA ILE A 204 16.56 -4.52 -7.86
C ILE A 204 16.95 -4.51 -6.38
N ARG A 205 18.23 -4.24 -6.09
CA ARG A 205 18.80 -4.18 -4.74
C ARG A 205 19.51 -2.86 -4.47
N GLY A 206 19.65 -2.49 -3.19
CA GLY A 206 20.33 -1.25 -2.79
C GLY A 206 19.43 -0.03 -2.94
N ASP A 207 19.31 0.50 -4.16
CA ASP A 207 18.58 1.74 -4.49
C ASP A 207 17.14 1.47 -4.94
N VAL A 208 16.42 0.63 -4.20
CA VAL A 208 15.06 0.18 -4.56
C VAL A 208 14.08 1.36 -4.61
N ASP A 209 14.23 2.31 -3.69
CA ASP A 209 13.41 3.52 -3.63
C ASP A 209 13.64 4.46 -4.83
N LYS A 210 14.87 4.51 -5.36
CA LYS A 210 15.20 5.23 -6.59
C LYS A 210 14.66 4.52 -7.82
N THR A 211 14.70 3.19 -7.83
CA THR A 211 14.13 2.38 -8.93
C THR A 211 12.62 2.58 -9.02
N ILE A 212 11.91 2.49 -7.89
CA ILE A 212 10.48 2.79 -7.79
C ILE A 212 10.20 4.21 -8.27
N GLU A 213 10.99 5.19 -7.85
CA GLU A 213 10.84 6.58 -8.27
C GLU A 213 10.98 6.77 -9.78
N ASN A 214 12.00 6.17 -10.40
CA ASN A 214 12.20 6.26 -11.84
C ASN A 214 10.99 5.71 -12.60
N ILE A 215 10.53 4.50 -12.23
CA ILE A 215 9.39 3.84 -12.88
C ILE A 215 8.12 4.67 -12.71
N LEU A 216 7.84 5.17 -11.50
CA LEU A 216 6.65 5.98 -11.26
C LEU A 216 6.73 7.35 -11.94
N GLY A 217 7.93 7.92 -12.11
CA GLY A 217 8.18 9.18 -12.80
C GLY A 217 8.16 9.12 -14.33
N GLU A 218 8.06 7.92 -14.93
CA GLU A 218 7.84 7.79 -16.38
C GLU A 218 6.44 8.31 -16.77
N LYS A 219 6.31 8.89 -17.98
CA LYS A 219 5.01 9.33 -18.49
C LYS A 219 3.97 8.19 -18.44
N PRO A 220 2.69 8.49 -18.14
CA PRO A 220 2.08 9.82 -18.07
C PRO A 220 2.26 10.56 -16.74
N HIS A 221 2.83 9.93 -15.72
CA HIS A 221 3.06 10.54 -14.41
C HIS A 221 4.39 11.31 -14.38
N THR A 222 4.51 12.23 -13.43
CA THR A 222 5.77 12.86 -13.04
C THR A 222 5.81 12.97 -11.52
N LYS A 223 7.02 12.95 -10.94
CA LYS A 223 7.19 13.26 -9.52
C LYS A 223 6.79 14.72 -9.27
N VAL A 224 5.98 14.96 -8.26
CA VAL A 224 5.53 16.33 -7.89
C VAL A 224 5.94 16.74 -6.49
N TYR A 225 6.17 15.78 -5.58
CA TYR A 225 6.59 16.09 -4.22
C TYR A 225 7.45 14.97 -3.61
N GLU A 226 8.30 15.36 -2.65
CA GLU A 226 9.03 14.46 -1.76
C GLU A 226 9.10 15.06 -0.35
N SER A 227 8.74 14.27 0.66
CA SER A 227 8.77 14.70 2.06
C SER A 227 10.18 14.70 2.65
N LEU A 228 10.30 15.30 3.84
CA LEU A 228 11.41 15.03 4.75
C LEU A 228 11.42 13.55 5.19
N TYR A 229 12.54 13.11 5.75
CA TYR A 229 12.65 11.77 6.32
C TYR A 229 11.78 11.64 7.58
N SER A 230 11.06 10.53 7.70
CA SER A 230 10.45 10.08 8.96
C SER A 230 11.51 9.55 9.93
N SER A 231 11.13 9.24 11.17
CA SER A 231 12.06 8.62 12.13
C SER A 231 12.51 7.20 11.74
N TRP A 232 11.87 6.59 10.73
CA TRP A 232 12.27 5.29 10.16
C TRP A 232 13.15 5.42 8.92
N ASN A 233 13.65 6.63 8.64
CA ASN A 233 14.46 6.95 7.47
C ASN A 233 13.74 6.61 6.16
N ARG A 234 12.46 6.98 6.05
CA ARG A 234 11.64 6.84 4.85
C ARG A 234 11.09 8.19 4.42
N LYS A 235 10.83 8.35 3.13
CA LYS A 235 10.19 9.53 2.55
C LYS A 235 8.87 9.14 1.90
N ILE A 236 7.90 10.03 1.97
CA ILE A 236 6.69 9.96 1.15
C ILE A 236 6.98 10.72 -0.15
N LYS A 237 6.66 10.10 -1.28
CA LYS A 237 6.80 10.68 -2.61
C LYS A 237 5.43 10.68 -3.27
N SER A 238 5.16 11.69 -4.10
CA SER A 238 3.95 11.70 -4.91
C SER A 238 4.25 11.86 -6.39
N PHE A 239 3.42 11.19 -7.20
CA PHE A 239 3.50 11.18 -8.65
C PHE A 239 2.11 11.47 -9.22
N MET A 240 2.03 12.40 -10.16
CA MET A 240 0.76 12.87 -10.71
C MET A 240 0.80 12.79 -12.23
N MET A 241 -0.30 12.34 -12.85
CA MET A 241 -0.47 12.41 -14.30
C MET A 241 -0.37 13.86 -14.77
N ALA A 242 0.43 14.11 -15.81
CA ALA A 242 0.38 15.39 -16.51
C ALA A 242 -1.02 15.56 -17.12
N LEU A 243 -1.64 16.72 -16.86
CA LEU A 243 -2.91 17.13 -17.46
C LEU A 243 -2.76 17.40 -18.96
#